data_AF-A0A958KH79-F1
#
_entry.id   AF-A0A958KH79-F1
#
_cell.length_a   1.000
_cell.length_b   1.000
_cell.length_c   1.000
_cell.angle_alpha   90.00
_cell.angle_beta   90.00
_cell.angle_gamma   90.00
#
_symmetry.space_group_name_H-M   'P 1'
#
loop_
_entity.id
_entity.type
_entity.pdbx_description
1 polymer ?
#
loop_
_entity_poly.entity_id
_entity_poly.type
_entity_poly.pdbx_seq_one_letter_code
_entity_poly.pdbx_strand_id
1 'polypeptide(L)'
;MTFLPCDKRVSIKPGQTVLDVALSNGVELDHSCGGMGSCTTCRVFVESPLENLSERTDLERERAEERGFLENERLACQLEAMDEMVVRID
;
A
#
# COMPACT_ATOMS: atom_id res chain seq x y z
N MET A 1 9.44 3.77 6.84
CA MET A 1 8.97 3.15 5.59
C MET A 1 9.83 3.61 4.41
N THR A 2 10.05 2.75 3.42
CA THR A 2 10.84 3.01 2.21
C THR A 2 10.02 2.72 0.96
N PHE A 3 10.02 3.64 0.00
CA PHE A 3 9.43 3.44 -1.33
C PHE A 3 10.51 3.14 -2.37
N LEU A 4 10.29 2.11 -3.17
CA LEU A 4 11.11 1.72 -4.31
C LEU A 4 10.38 2.01 -5.64
N PRO A 5 11.11 2.28 -6.74
CA PRO A 5 12.57 2.26 -6.90
C PRO A 5 13.29 3.56 -6.50
N CYS A 6 12.57 4.59 -6.02
CA CYS A 6 13.16 5.89 -5.70
C CYS A 6 14.01 5.92 -4.42
N ASP A 7 14.14 4.81 -3.71
CA ASP A 7 14.83 4.64 -2.42
C ASP A 7 14.46 5.74 -1.39
N LYS A 8 13.20 6.16 -1.42
CA LYS A 8 12.72 7.27 -0.61
C LYS A 8 12.25 6.77 0.74
N ARG A 9 13.05 7.07 1.77
CA ARG A 9 12.71 6.81 3.17
C ARG A 9 11.87 7.93 3.74
N VAL A 10 10.81 7.55 4.45
CA VAL A 10 9.83 8.46 5.01
C VAL A 10 9.43 8.03 6.41
N SER A 11 9.06 9.02 7.22
CA SER A 11 8.47 8.81 8.53
C SER A 11 6.99 8.51 8.39
N ILE A 12 6.49 7.61 9.24
CA ILE A 12 5.07 7.29 9.35
C ILE A 12 4.48 7.94 10.59
N LYS A 13 3.19 8.26 10.56
CA LYS A 13 2.39 8.59 11.74
C LYS A 13 1.44 7.42 12.03
N PRO A 14 1.09 7.17 13.31
CA PRO A 14 0.16 6.11 13.66
C PRO A 14 -1.17 6.23 12.91
N GLY A 15 -1.69 5.10 12.43
CA GLY A 15 -2.99 5.01 11.74
C GLY A 15 -3.00 5.50 10.30
N GLN A 16 -1.84 5.83 9.70
CA GLN A 16 -1.76 6.15 8.28
C GLN A 16 -1.78 4.89 7.40
N THR A 17 -2.45 4.97 6.26
CA THR A 17 -2.29 3.98 5.19
C THR A 17 -1.02 4.22 4.40
N VAL A 18 -0.57 3.23 3.63
CA VAL A 18 0.57 3.40 2.71
C VAL A 18 0.31 4.52 1.71
N LEU A 19 -0.94 4.70 1.25
CA LEU A 19 -1.30 5.81 0.37
C LEU A 19 -1.15 7.16 1.08
N ASP A 20 -1.60 7.30 2.32
CA ASP A 20 -1.46 8.55 3.08
C ASP A 20 0.01 8.94 3.24
N VAL A 21 0.86 7.95 3.55
CA VAL A 21 2.30 8.14 3.70
C VAL A 21 2.94 8.54 2.36
N ALA A 22 2.55 7.90 1.26
CA ALA A 22 3.05 8.24 -0.07
C ALA A 22 2.71 9.69 -0.44
N LEU A 23 1.43 10.05 -0.40
CA LEU A 23 0.96 11.38 -0.82
C LEU A 23 1.53 12.50 0.04
N SER A 24 1.56 12.31 1.37
CA SER A 24 2.10 13.33 2.30
C SER A 24 3.61 13.56 2.14
N ASN A 25 4.33 12.61 1.54
CA ASN A 25 5.75 12.72 1.25
C ASN A 25 6.05 13.01 -0.23
N GLY A 26 5.04 13.25 -1.07
CA GLY A 26 5.24 13.51 -2.51
C GLY A 26 5.79 12.28 -3.25
N VAL A 27 5.31 11.10 -2.90
CA VAL A 27 5.44 9.88 -3.71
C VAL A 27 4.11 9.70 -4.43
N GLU A 28 4.16 9.77 -5.75
CA GLU A 28 2.96 9.63 -6.58
C GLU A 28 2.53 8.16 -6.65
N LEU A 29 1.22 7.94 -6.54
CA LEU A 29 0.57 6.65 -6.58
C LEU A 29 -0.81 6.87 -7.16
N ASP A 30 -1.22 6.09 -8.17
CA ASP A 30 -2.53 6.27 -8.77
C ASP A 30 -3.64 5.91 -7.79
N HIS A 31 -4.65 6.77 -7.65
CA HIS A 31 -5.73 6.58 -6.68
C HIS A 31 -7.06 7.06 -7.25
N SER A 32 -7.50 6.49 -8.38
CA SER A 32 -8.67 7.00 -9.12
C SER A 32 -9.97 7.03 -8.30
N CYS A 33 -10.09 6.17 -7.28
CA CYS A 33 -11.23 6.19 -6.35
C CYS A 33 -11.04 7.08 -5.10
N GLY A 34 -9.93 7.82 -4.99
CA GLY A 34 -9.63 8.64 -3.83
C GLY A 34 -9.34 7.86 -2.54
N GLY A 35 -8.95 6.58 -2.64
CA GLY A 35 -8.64 5.74 -1.48
C GLY A 35 -9.83 4.98 -0.89
N MET A 36 -10.98 4.93 -1.58
CA MET A 36 -12.19 4.24 -1.13
C MET A 36 -12.16 2.70 -1.30
N GLY A 37 -11.06 2.11 -1.76
CA GLY A 37 -10.95 0.66 -1.97
C GLY A 37 -11.80 0.09 -3.12
N SER A 38 -12.43 0.94 -3.95
CA SER A 38 -13.29 0.51 -5.04
C SER A 38 -12.57 0.33 -6.38
N CYS A 39 -11.40 0.95 -6.55
CA CYS A 39 -10.50 0.71 -7.69
C CYS A 39 -9.29 -0.14 -7.27
N THR A 40 -8.39 -0.43 -8.21
CA THR A 40 -7.14 -1.15 -7.94
C THR A 40 -5.89 -0.41 -8.42
N THR A 41 -5.98 0.90 -8.64
CA THR A 41 -4.89 1.69 -9.22
C THR A 41 -3.78 1.97 -8.20
N CYS A 42 -4.08 1.99 -6.90
CA CYS A 42 -3.11 2.21 -5.83
C CYS A 42 -2.36 0.93 -5.45
N ARG A 43 -2.26 -0.02 -6.38
CA ARG A 43 -1.63 -1.31 -6.13
C ARG A 43 -0.14 -1.11 -5.88
N VAL A 44 0.35 -1.82 -4.88
CA VAL A 44 1.76 -1.83 -4.51
C VAL A 44 2.24 -3.23 -4.22
N PHE A 45 3.56 -3.43 -4.26
CA PHE A 45 4.21 -4.69 -3.94
C PHE A 45 4.98 -4.55 -2.64
N VAL A 46 4.59 -5.33 -1.64
CA VAL A 46 5.30 -5.38 -0.36
C VAL A 46 6.56 -6.23 -0.53
N GLU A 47 7.71 -5.69 -0.13
CA GLU A 47 8.99 -6.41 -0.12
C GLU A 47 9.47 -6.77 1.29
N SER A 48 8.82 -6.23 2.33
CA SER A 48 8.99 -6.64 3.72
C SER A 48 8.37 -8.01 4.03
N PRO A 49 8.77 -8.67 5.12
CA PRO A 49 8.11 -9.89 5.61
C PRO A 49 6.59 -9.70 5.74
N LEU A 50 5.83 -10.59 5.09
CA LEU A 50 4.37 -10.49 5.00
C LEU A 50 3.66 -10.79 6.32
N GLU A 51 4.32 -11.49 7.23
CA GLU A 51 3.80 -11.89 8.55
C GLU A 51 3.41 -10.72 9.45
N ASN A 52 3.97 -9.53 9.19
CA ASN A 52 3.68 -8.33 9.98
C ASN A 52 2.57 -7.48 9.36
N LEU A 53 2.11 -7.78 8.14
CA LEU A 53 1.11 -6.97 7.47
C LEU A 53 -0.23 -7.03 8.21
N SER A 54 -0.94 -5.90 8.22
CA SER A 54 -2.36 -5.91 8.54
C SER A 54 -3.11 -6.82 7.57
N GLU A 55 -4.13 -7.51 8.09
CA GLU A 55 -5.03 -8.31 7.27
C GLU A 55 -5.68 -7.45 6.18
N ARG A 56 -6.03 -8.08 5.05
CA ARG A 56 -6.79 -7.39 4.01
C ARG A 56 -8.14 -6.96 4.56
N THR A 57 -8.53 -5.72 4.28
CA THR A 57 -9.92 -5.30 4.49
C THR A 57 -10.87 -6.11 3.60
N ASP A 58 -12.16 -6.12 3.89
CA ASP A 58 -13.14 -6.83 3.07
C ASP A 58 -13.14 -6.36 1.61
N LEU A 59 -13.03 -5.04 1.40
CA LEU A 59 -12.92 -4.44 0.07
C LEU A 59 -11.62 -4.85 -0.64
N GLU A 60 -10.49 -4.80 0.07
CA GLU A 60 -9.23 -5.23 -0.51
C GLU A 60 -9.25 -6.70 -0.89
N ARG A 61 -9.83 -7.56 -0.06
CA ARG A 61 -9.95 -8.99 -0.31
C ARG A 61 -10.79 -9.27 -1.55
N GLU A 62 -11.96 -8.65 -1.68
CA GLU A 62 -12.81 -8.76 -2.88
C GLU A 62 -12.03 -8.38 -4.15
N ARG A 63 -11.35 -7.23 -4.13
CA ARG A 63 -10.57 -6.77 -5.29
C ARG A 63 -9.37 -7.64 -5.58
N ALA A 64 -8.70 -8.16 -4.56
CA ALA A 64 -7.57 -9.07 -4.69
C ALA A 64 -8.01 -10.40 -5.34
N GLU A 65 -9.17 -10.95 -4.93
CA GLU A 65 -9.75 -12.16 -5.52
C GLU A 65 -10.14 -11.94 -6.98
N GLU A 66 -10.83 -10.85 -7.30
CA GLU A 66 -11.24 -10.51 -8.66
C GLU A 66 -10.06 -10.33 -9.63
N ARG A 67 -8.95 -9.77 -9.14
CA ARG A 67 -7.76 -9.45 -9.95
C ARG A 67 -6.67 -10.50 -9.89
N GLY A 68 -6.80 -11.50 -9.01
CA GLY A 68 -5.79 -12.54 -8.81
C GLY A 68 -4.49 -11.99 -8.20
N PHE A 69 -4.57 -11.10 -7.22
CA PHE A 69 -3.40 -10.54 -6.54
C PHE A 69 -2.65 -11.62 -5.76
N LEU A 70 -1.32 -11.58 -5.85
CA LEU A 70 -0.45 -12.36 -4.96
C LEU A 70 -0.52 -11.83 -3.52
N GLU A 71 -0.01 -12.58 -2.55
CA GLU A 71 -0.06 -12.20 -1.13
C GLU A 71 0.64 -10.86 -0.83
N ASN A 72 1.74 -10.58 -1.55
CA ASN A 72 2.49 -9.33 -1.42
C ASN A 72 1.92 -8.18 -2.27
N GLU A 73 0.92 -8.43 -3.11
CA GLU A 73 0.20 -7.37 -3.84
C GLU A 73 -0.93 -6.85 -2.97
N ARG A 74 -0.84 -5.57 -2.63
CA ARG A 74 -1.77 -4.90 -1.71
C ARG A 74 -2.29 -3.60 -2.30
N LEU A 75 -3.44 -3.14 -1.81
CA LEU A 75 -3.94 -1.80 -2.11
C LEU A 75 -3.37 -0.83 -1.09
N ALA A 76 -2.55 0.13 -1.53
CA ALA A 76 -1.90 1.10 -0.64
C ALA A 76 -2.90 1.89 0.22
N CYS A 77 -4.13 2.11 -0.27
CA CYS A 77 -5.17 2.81 0.48
C CYS A 77 -5.89 1.95 1.53
N GLN A 78 -5.65 0.63 1.56
CA GLN A 78 -6.26 -0.31 2.51
C GLN A 78 -5.21 -0.97 3.41
N LEU A 79 -3.94 -0.79 3.09
CA LEU A 79 -2.81 -1.32 3.84
C LEU A 79 -2.32 -0.29 4.87
N GLU A 80 -2.31 -0.68 6.14
CA GLU A 80 -1.72 0.13 7.22
C GLU A 80 -0.19 0.23 7.04
N ALA A 81 0.34 1.45 7.17
CA ALA A 81 1.77 1.69 7.07
C ALA A 81 2.48 1.29 8.37
N MET A 82 3.61 0.60 8.24
CA MET A 82 4.39 0.12 9.37
C MET A 82 5.82 0.63 9.33
N ASP A 83 6.48 0.62 10.50
CA ASP A 83 7.87 1.01 10.57
C ASP A 83 8.75 0.00 9.83
N GLU A 84 9.86 0.48 9.25
CA GLU A 84 10.77 -0.33 8.42
C GLU A 84 10.13 -1.08 7.23
N MET A 85 8.85 -0.80 6.91
CA MET A 85 8.18 -1.38 5.75
C MET A 85 8.83 -0.90 4.45
N VAL A 86 9.03 -1.82 3.51
CA VAL A 86 9.55 -1.58 2.16
C VAL A 86 8.46 -1.94 1.16
N VAL A 87 8.12 -0.96 0.32
CA VAL A 87 7.08 -1.09 -0.70
C VAL A 87 7.61 -0.61 -2.03
N ARG A 88 7.41 -1.42 -3.06
CA ARG A 88 7.70 -1.06 -4.45
C ARG A 88 6.43 -0.61 -5.17
N ILE A 89 6.58 0.48 -5.92
CA ILE A 89 5.56 1.05 -6.79
C ILE A 89 5.99 0.75 -8.24
N ASP A 90 5.04 0.29 -9.06
CA ASP A 90 5.20 0.09 -10.51
C ASP A 90 4.35 1.07 -11.32
#